data_AF-A0AAD0KQH5-F1
#
_entry.id   AF-A0AAD0KQH5-F1
#
_cell.length_a   1.000
_cell.length_b   1.000
_cell.length_c   1.000
_cell.angle_alpha   90.00
_cell.angle_beta   90.00
_cell.angle_gamma   90.00
#
_symmetry.space_group_name_H-M   'P 1'
#
loop_
_entity.id
_entity.type
_entity.pdbx_description
1 polymer ?
#
loop_
_entity_poly.entity_id
_entity_poly.type
_entity_poly.pdbx_seq_one_letter_code
_entity_poly.pdbx_strand_id
1 'polypeptide(L)' 'MTNNPNSDVAAAAEIHVNVLARTERSVAATKSYTAELLTLYLLFGQLSGSDGAHPTQLPKLGEHMLAYDVVPFAQH' A
#
# COMPACT_ATOMS: atom_id res chain seq x y z
N MET A 1 10.42 2.70 4.94
CA MET A 1 9.34 2.97 3.98
C MET A 1 8.74 4.33 4.33
N THR A 2 8.47 5.20 3.36
CA THR A 2 7.86 6.52 3.62
C THR A 2 7.09 7.02 2.40
N ASN A 3 6.06 7.83 2.62
CA ASN A 3 5.32 8.53 1.56
C ASN A 3 5.84 9.96 1.33
N ASN A 4 6.81 10.41 2.13
CA ASN A 4 7.50 11.68 1.94
C ASN A 4 9.01 11.44 1.77
N PRO A 5 9.53 11.37 0.53
CA PRO A 5 10.95 11.17 0.29
C PRO A 5 11.83 12.33 0.79
N ASN A 6 11.24 13.49 1.10
CA ASN A 6 11.94 14.66 1.64
C ASN A 6 11.80 14.77 3.18
N SER A 7 11.42 13.70 3.87
CA SER A 7 11.27 13.69 5.33
C SER A 7 12.59 13.44 6.07
N ASP A 8 12.69 13.90 7.31
CA ASP A 8 13.86 13.66 8.17
C ASP A 8 14.16 12.16 8.34
N VAL A 9 13.12 11.33 8.41
CA VAL A 9 13.29 9.86 8.49
C VAL A 9 13.84 9.27 7.19
N ALA A 10 13.52 9.85 6.03
CA ALA A 10 14.11 9.45 4.75
C ALA A 10 15.58 9.86 4.66
N ALA A 11 15.91 11.05 5.16
CA ALA A 11 17.27 11.57 5.19
C ALA A 11 18.18 10.79 6.16
N ALA A 12 17.64 10.30 7.27
CA ALA A 12 18.37 9.50 8.26
C ALA A 12 18.59 8.03 7.85
N ALA A 13 17.85 7.53 6.85
CA ALA A 13 17.93 6.13 6.43
C ALA A 13 18.99 5.93 5.33
N GLU A 14 19.80 4.87 5.44
CA GLU A 14 20.76 4.46 4.38
C GLU A 14 20.04 4.10 3.08
N ILE A 15 18.88 3.43 3.20
CA ILE A 15 17.98 3.11 2.10
C ILE A 15 16.56 3.46 2.54
N HIS A 16 15.87 4.27 1.76
CA HIS A 16 14.43 4.48 1.91
C HIS A 16 13.71 4.11 0.61
N VAL A 17 12.50 3.60 0.75
CA VAL A 17 11.59 3.35 -0.38
C VAL A 17 10.42 4.30 -0.28
N ASN A 18 10.17 5.03 -1.36
CA ASN A 18 8.99 5.87 -1.52
C ASN A 18 7.78 4.98 -1.85
N VAL A 19 6.73 5.06 -1.03
CA VAL A 19 5.53 4.20 -1.18
C VAL A 19 4.51 4.74 -2.19
N LEU A 20 4.73 5.93 -2.76
CA LEU A 20 3.93 6.48 -3.88
C LEU A 20 2.42 6.62 -3.62
N ALA A 21 1.98 6.70 -2.37
CA ALA A 21 0.56 6.80 -2.02
C ALA A 21 -0.04 8.20 -2.28
N ARG A 22 0.82 9.19 -2.57
CA ARG A 22 0.50 10.62 -2.66
C ARG A 22 -0.13 11.15 -1.37
N THR A 23 -0.46 12.43 -1.33
CA THR A 23 -1.05 13.06 -0.13
C THR A 23 -2.35 12.35 0.31
N GLU A 24 -2.43 12.05 1.60
CA GLU A 24 -3.66 11.61 2.25
C GLU A 24 -4.51 12.83 2.59
N ARG A 25 -5.78 12.83 2.16
CA ARG A 25 -6.74 13.93 2.46
C ARG A 25 -7.64 13.61 3.65
N SER A 26 -7.73 12.34 4.01
CA SER A 26 -8.45 11.84 5.17
C SER A 26 -7.57 11.96 6.40
N VAL A 27 -8.21 12.15 7.57
CA VAL A 27 -7.51 12.09 8.87
C VAL A 27 -6.98 10.68 9.12
N ALA A 28 -7.77 9.66 8.78
CA ALA A 28 -7.32 8.27 8.81
C ALA A 28 -6.57 7.93 7.52
N ALA A 29 -5.37 7.36 7.66
CA ALA A 29 -4.57 6.91 6.54
C ALA A 29 -5.12 5.59 5.99
N THR A 30 -5.48 5.58 4.70
CA THR A 30 -5.92 4.36 4.02
C THR A 30 -4.97 4.03 2.87
N LYS A 31 -4.72 4.99 1.97
CA LYS A 31 -3.84 4.77 0.82
C LYS A 31 -2.40 4.54 1.26
N SER A 32 -1.90 5.39 2.15
CA SER A 32 -0.51 5.29 2.64
C SER A 32 -0.26 3.97 3.37
N TYR A 33 -1.21 3.51 4.18
CA TYR A 33 -1.11 2.22 4.88
C TYR A 33 -1.09 1.03 3.91
N THR A 34 -2.02 0.99 2.94
CA THR A 34 -2.05 -0.10 1.96
C THR A 34 -0.81 -0.09 1.05
N ALA A 35 -0.29 1.09 0.70
CA ALA A 35 0.93 1.21 -0.10
C ALA A 35 2.17 0.73 0.66
N GLU A 36 2.25 0.99 1.97
CA GLU A 36 3.31 0.46 2.83
C GLU A 36 3.28 -1.07 2.91
N LEU A 37 2.10 -1.66 3.12
CA LEU A 37 1.93 -3.12 3.13
C LEU A 37 2.31 -3.74 1.78
N LEU A 38 1.89 -3.14 0.67
CA LEU A 38 2.24 -3.61 -0.67
C LEU A 38 3.75 -3.53 -0.92
N THR A 39 4.39 -2.45 -0.47
CA THR A 39 5.85 -2.28 -0.60
C THR A 39 6.60 -3.37 0.16
N LEU A 40 6.17 -3.70 1.39
CA LEU A 40 6.75 -4.79 2.18
C LEU A 40 6.51 -6.16 1.54
N TYR A 41 5.30 -6.41 1.05
CA TYR A 41 4.96 -7.65 0.36
C TYR A 41 5.85 -7.88 -0.88
N LEU A 42 6.03 -6.86 -1.71
CA LEU A 42 6.90 -6.92 -2.89
C LEU A 42 8.37 -7.12 -2.51
N LEU A 43 8.87 -6.34 -1.54
CA LEU A 43 10.27 -6.43 -1.10
C LEU A 43 10.59 -7.83 -0.58
N PHE A 44 9.77 -8.37 0.33
CA PHE A 44 10.02 -9.70 0.90
C PHE A 44 9.76 -10.82 -0.10
N GLY A 45 8.82 -10.65 -1.03
CA GLY A 45 8.63 -11.58 -2.15
C GLY A 45 9.91 -11.74 -2.97
N GLN A 46 10.51 -10.62 -3.40
CA GLN A 46 11.76 -10.63 -4.14
C GLN A 46 12.92 -11.21 -3.33
N LEU A 47 13.04 -10.88 -2.04
CA LEU A 47 14.09 -11.43 -1.17
C LEU A 47 13.96 -12.94 -0.96
N SER A 48 12.73 -13.47 -1.01
CA SER A 48 12.46 -14.90 -0.85
C SER A 48 12.64 -15.70 -2.16
N GLY A 49 12.97 -15.03 -3.26
CA GLY A 49 13.11 -15.66 -4.58
C GLY A 49 11.80 -16.05 -5.25
N SER A 50 10.67 -15.44 -4.86
CA SER A 50 9.41 -15.67 -5.58
C SER A 50 9.45 -15.03 -6.97
N ASP A 51 8.70 -15.61 -7.91
CA ASP A 51 8.64 -15.20 -9.31
C ASP A 51 7.82 -13.92 -9.56
N GLY A 52 7.29 -13.29 -8.50
CA GLY A 52 6.55 -12.04 -8.60
C GLY A 52 5.20 -12.14 -9.33
N ALA A 53 4.62 -13.33 -9.49
CA ALA A 53 3.38 -13.52 -10.24
C ALA A 53 2.13 -12.96 -9.52
N HIS A 54 2.01 -13.17 -8.21
CA HIS A 54 0.84 -12.80 -7.41
C HIS A 54 0.51 -11.29 -7.30
N PRO A 55 1.48 -10.36 -7.17
CA PRO A 55 1.20 -8.93 -7.02
C PRO A 55 0.44 -8.31 -8.20
N THR A 56 0.59 -8.85 -9.41
CA THR A 56 -0.04 -8.29 -10.62
C THR A 56 -1.56 -8.34 -10.60
N GLN A 57 -2.15 -9.26 -9.82
CA GLN A 57 -3.59 -9.42 -9.69
C GLN A 57 -4.19 -8.53 -8.59
N LEU A 58 -3.37 -7.96 -7.70
CA LEU A 58 -3.83 -7.19 -6.54
C LEU A 58 -4.70 -5.98 -6.89
N PRO A 59 -4.42 -5.18 -7.94
CA PRO A 59 -5.30 -4.07 -8.30
C PRO A 59 -6.72 -4.53 -8.59
N LYS A 60 -6.86 -5.58 -9.41
CA LYS A 60 -8.16 -6.16 -9.76
C LYS A 60 -8.88 -6.74 -8.53
N LEU A 61 -8.17 -7.46 -7.67
CA LEU A 61 -8.74 -7.98 -6.42
C LEU A 61 -9.19 -6.86 -5.47
N GLY A 62 -8.43 -5.77 -5.40
CA GLY A 62 -8.79 -4.58 -4.63
C GLY A 62 -10.10 -3.95 -5.12
N GLU A 63 -10.28 -3.82 -6.44
CA GLU A 63 -11.54 -3.36 -7.03
C GLU A 63 -12.72 -4.27 -6.65
N HIS A 64 -12.53 -5.59 -6.68
CA HIS A 64 -13.55 -6.54 -6.25
C HIS A 64 -13.92 -6.42 -4.77
N MET A 65 -12.93 -6.22 -3.88
CA MET A 65 -13.18 -6.05 -2.44
C MET A 65 -13.94 -4.76 -2.15
N LEU A 66 -13.57 -3.66 -2.80
CA LEU A 66 -14.28 -2.38 -2.67
C LEU A 66 -15.73 -2.47 -3.20
N ALA A 67 -15.95 -3.25 -4.25
CA ALA A 67 -17.30 -3.51 -4.77
C ALA A 67 -18.14 -4.41 -3.85
N TYR A 68 -17.51 -5.24 -3.02
CA TYR A 68 -18.17 -6.12 -2.06
C TYR A 68 -18.74 -5.33 -0.85
N ASP A 69 -18.10 -4.23 -0.49
CA ASP A 69 -18.44 -3.40 0.69
C ASP A 69 -19.58 -2.40 0.45
N VAL A 70 -20.22 -2.43 -0.74
CA VAL A 70 -21.32 -1.52 -1.12
C VAL A 70 -22.71 -2.09 -0.78
N VAL A 71 -22.80 -3.15 0.04
CA VAL A 71 -24.10 -3.53 0.62
C VAL A 71 -24.46 -2.48 1.68
N PRO A 72 -25.57 -1.74 1.54
CA PRO A 72 -25.85 -0.61 2.42
C PRO A 72 -25.99 -1.06 3.88
N PHE A 73 -25.25 -0.44 4.79
CA PHE A 73 -25.44 -0.52 6.25
C PHE A 73 -26.80 0.02 6.74
N ALA A 74 -27.75 0.28 5.84
CA ALA A 74 -29.02 0.92 6.13
C ALA A 74 -30.17 -0.08 6.03
N GLN A 75 -30.21 -1.08 6.92
CA GLN A 75 -31.45 -1.74 7.38
C GLN A 75 -31.25 -2.31 8.78
N HIS A 76 -31.26 -1.47 9.82
CA HIS A 76 -31.69 -1.83 11.18
C HIS A 76 -32.17 -0.57 11.91
#